data_AF-A0A367YUY2-F1
#
_entry.id   AF-A0A367YUY2-F1
#
_cell.length_a   1.000
_cell.length_b   1.000
_cell.length_c   1.000
_cell.angle_alpha   90.00
_cell.angle_beta   90.00
_cell.angle_gamma   90.00
#
_symmetry.space_group_name_H-M   'P 1'
#
loop_
_entity.id
_entity.type
_entity.pdbx_description
1 polymer ?
#
loop_
_entity_poly.entity_id
_entity_poly.type
_entity_poly.pdbx_seq_one_letter_code
_entity_poly.pdbx_strand_id
1 'polypeptide(L)'
;MSQGVLPPASPATQPTPSRPRPARTALAGVRPALAGAWAVAAVRRGLLGVVLITVGSLTPGYLPEANPVHAVPGVSLLQTGLGATLGTAVLLLGVGLLIDAWVALRPSRAVGLSLPAVLAIWSVPFLLAPPVFSADAYAYAAEGWLMHHGLNPYDVGVGSLPGPFADQTVMVWRWTPAPYGPLDLVLNHAVVDLFGGHAYWAVVGMRLPVVVAVAIMAVLLPRLADRTGVDRQLVLWLALVNPLTFVHLVGGAHNDALMMALVVIGLWLALQGRLLLAVLAVAAAAAIKVPAILAVLAVAVLADPVLTRANALSLERYRPGRGLVDTRARVLRTIRRGVVASVLVIAAFLLINLATGLGFGWIPGMNVPGMVKTMSPSTMLGELFSQLFYALGLYDLSWTSVRVVRTLFMVGAVVLIGWLALTVAHRRPLTSLAWSFLAVALCGPVLHGWYLSWGGVLLGLSRPSRVMVRAAVWVSSGLLVYIAVNLAWKNDATVLGAVAAGLIAWRLWELDRTFAAEFPGEPGWRLLVPRPSDVVRLDPLGVTSVRRSSLSR
;
A
#
# COMPACT_ATOMS: atom_id res chain seq x y z
N MET A 1 66.22 33.51 17.65
CA MET A 1 65.30 33.70 16.51
C MET A 1 64.01 32.93 16.80
N SER A 2 62.89 33.49 16.37
CA SER A 2 61.52 33.38 16.89
C SER A 2 60.92 31.98 17.07
N GLN A 3 60.29 31.75 18.24
CA GLN A 3 59.22 30.77 18.38
C GLN A 3 57.91 31.36 17.82
N GLY A 4 57.33 30.69 16.83
CA GLY A 4 56.05 31.07 16.23
C GLY A 4 54.87 30.63 17.09
N VAL A 5 54.12 31.60 17.61
CA VAL A 5 52.86 31.40 18.33
C VAL A 5 51.73 31.27 17.31
N LEU A 6 51.01 30.15 17.32
CA LEU A 6 49.76 29.96 16.55
C LEU A 6 48.60 30.71 17.23
N PRO A 7 47.67 31.34 16.48
CA PRO A 7 46.54 32.05 17.05
C PRO A 7 45.46 31.09 17.60
N PRO A 8 44.66 31.51 18.60
CA PRO A 8 43.66 30.66 19.22
C PRO A 8 42.48 30.38 18.27
N ALA A 9 41.97 29.15 18.31
CA ALA A 9 40.83 28.71 17.52
C ALA A 9 39.53 29.42 17.95
N SER A 10 38.77 29.92 16.97
CA SER A 10 37.44 30.50 17.18
C SER A 10 36.45 29.47 17.75
N PRO A 11 35.58 29.84 18.70
CA PRO A 11 34.61 28.92 19.27
C PRO A 11 33.56 28.52 18.24
N ALA A 12 33.35 27.21 18.08
CA ALA A 12 32.33 26.66 17.20
C ALA A 12 30.93 27.04 17.72
N THR A 13 30.21 27.85 16.95
CA THR A 13 28.78 28.14 17.18
C THR A 13 27.98 26.86 17.04
N GLN A 14 27.43 26.37 18.15
CA GLN A 14 26.45 25.27 18.13
C GLN A 14 25.17 25.73 17.43
N PRO A 15 24.57 24.92 16.54
CA PRO A 15 23.29 25.24 15.93
C PRO A 15 22.19 25.16 17.00
N THR A 16 21.55 26.30 17.28
CA THR A 16 20.35 26.38 18.13
C THR A 16 19.22 25.49 17.59
N PRO A 17 18.46 24.79 18.45
CA PRO A 17 17.33 23.98 18.03
C PRO A 17 16.24 24.87 17.43
N SER A 18 15.85 24.58 16.18
CA SER A 18 14.79 25.31 15.49
C SER A 18 13.45 25.06 16.18
N ARG A 19 12.79 26.15 16.62
CA ARG A 19 11.43 26.11 17.17
C ARG A 19 10.45 25.54 16.12
N PRO A 20 9.42 24.77 16.53
CA PRO A 20 8.40 24.27 15.62
C PRO A 20 7.64 25.44 14.96
N ARG A 21 7.58 25.43 13.63
CA ARG A 21 6.86 26.44 12.85
C ARG A 21 5.35 26.33 13.05
N PRO A 22 4.60 27.44 13.16
CA PRO A 22 3.14 27.43 13.36
C PRO A 22 2.39 26.87 12.14
N ALA A 23 1.25 26.21 12.38
CA ALA A 23 0.42 25.51 11.38
C ALA A 23 0.01 26.35 10.15
N ARG A 24 -0.08 27.68 10.29
CA ARG A 24 -0.34 28.62 9.17
C ARG A 24 0.72 28.56 8.07
N THR A 25 1.97 28.20 8.38
CA THR A 25 3.04 28.04 7.37
C THR A 25 2.99 26.70 6.62
N ALA A 26 2.33 25.68 7.17
CA ALA A 26 2.17 24.37 6.52
C ALA A 26 1.14 24.42 5.39
N LEU A 27 0.03 25.15 5.59
CA LEU A 27 -1.00 25.35 4.56
C LEU A 27 -0.54 26.26 3.41
N ALA A 28 0.36 27.21 3.70
CA ALA A 28 0.95 28.09 2.68
C ALA A 28 1.73 27.33 1.59
N GLY A 29 2.23 26.13 1.89
CA GLY A 29 2.94 25.27 0.93
C GLY A 29 2.04 24.37 0.07
N VAL A 30 0.75 24.21 0.41
CA VAL A 30 -0.14 23.26 -0.28
C VAL A 30 -0.51 23.77 -1.67
N ARG A 31 -0.93 25.03 -1.79
CA ARG A 31 -1.28 25.65 -3.07
C ARG A 31 -0.13 25.60 -4.09
N PRO A 32 1.10 26.05 -3.78
CA PRO A 32 2.21 25.96 -4.73
C PRO A 32 2.61 24.51 -5.04
N ALA A 33 2.47 23.58 -4.09
CA ALA A 33 2.71 22.16 -4.35
C ALA A 33 1.69 21.56 -5.34
N LEU A 34 0.40 21.87 -5.18
CA LEU A 34 -0.65 21.47 -6.11
C LEU A 34 -0.47 22.10 -7.48
N ALA A 35 -0.17 23.41 -7.55
CA ALA A 35 0.09 24.10 -8.81
C ALA A 35 1.33 23.53 -9.53
N GLY A 36 2.42 23.29 -8.79
CA GLY A 36 3.64 22.68 -9.33
C GLY A 36 3.42 21.25 -9.82
N ALA A 37 2.64 20.44 -9.09
CA ALA A 37 2.26 19.10 -9.56
C ALA A 37 1.37 19.18 -10.81
N TRP A 38 0.39 20.08 -10.82
CA TRP A 38 -0.51 20.28 -11.95
C TRP A 38 0.21 20.71 -13.23
N ALA A 39 1.30 21.46 -13.12
CA ALA A 39 2.12 21.87 -14.26
C ALA A 39 2.77 20.67 -14.99
N VAL A 40 2.93 19.52 -14.34
CA VAL A 40 3.52 18.32 -14.93
C VAL A 40 2.51 17.58 -15.81
N ALA A 41 2.86 17.35 -17.08
CA ALA A 41 1.99 16.68 -18.05
C ALA A 41 1.56 15.26 -17.62
N ALA A 42 2.48 14.48 -17.04
CA ALA A 42 2.16 13.15 -16.51
C ALA A 42 1.13 13.18 -15.38
N VAL A 43 1.12 14.23 -14.54
CA VAL A 43 0.10 14.40 -13.48
C VAL A 43 -1.28 14.65 -14.10
N ARG A 44 -1.38 15.49 -15.14
CA ARG A 44 -2.65 15.70 -15.86
C ARG A 44 -3.12 14.44 -16.57
N ARG A 45 -2.20 13.66 -17.16
CA ARG A 45 -2.50 12.36 -17.78
C ARG A 45 -3.05 11.36 -16.77
N GLY A 46 -2.45 11.27 -15.59
CA GLY A 46 -2.95 10.37 -14.54
C GLY A 46 -4.30 10.81 -13.99
N LEU A 47 -4.56 12.12 -13.85
CA LEU A 47 -5.89 12.62 -13.49
C LEU A 47 -6.93 12.22 -14.55
N LEU A 48 -6.61 12.43 -15.83
CA LEU A 48 -7.49 11.98 -16.92
C LEU A 48 -7.74 10.47 -16.82
N GLY A 49 -6.69 9.68 -16.57
CA GLY A 49 -6.82 8.24 -16.35
C GLY A 49 -7.82 7.89 -15.24
N VAL A 50 -7.72 8.53 -14.08
CA VAL A 50 -8.64 8.34 -12.95
C VAL A 50 -10.07 8.79 -13.28
N VAL A 51 -10.25 9.91 -13.99
CA VAL A 51 -11.58 10.37 -14.43
C VAL A 51 -12.21 9.36 -15.38
N LEU A 52 -11.46 8.84 -16.35
CA LEU A 52 -11.97 7.84 -17.28
C LEU A 52 -12.31 6.52 -16.56
N ILE A 53 -11.48 6.09 -15.60
CA ILE A 53 -11.82 4.93 -14.76
C ILE A 53 -13.13 5.18 -14.00
N THR A 54 -13.27 6.36 -13.41
CA THR A 54 -14.48 6.75 -12.65
C THR A 54 -15.73 6.67 -13.53
N VAL A 55 -15.71 7.27 -14.72
CA VAL A 55 -16.85 7.27 -15.65
C VAL A 55 -17.13 5.86 -16.16
N GLY A 56 -16.11 5.12 -16.60
CA GLY A 56 -16.30 3.78 -17.14
C GLY A 56 -16.71 2.73 -16.09
N SER A 57 -16.50 3.02 -14.80
CA SER A 57 -16.98 2.19 -13.69
C SER A 57 -18.48 2.36 -13.39
N LEU A 58 -19.20 3.21 -14.12
CA LEU A 58 -20.65 3.36 -14.00
C LEU A 58 -21.41 2.35 -14.88
N THR A 59 -20.84 1.16 -15.09
CA THR A 59 -21.39 0.08 -15.92
C THR A 59 -21.77 -1.14 -15.05
N PRO A 60 -22.60 -2.08 -15.54
CA PRO A 60 -23.12 -3.20 -14.74
C PRO A 60 -22.04 -4.08 -14.11
N GLY A 61 -20.87 -4.22 -14.75
CA GLY A 61 -19.76 -5.00 -14.22
C GLY A 61 -19.12 -4.46 -12.93
N TYR A 62 -19.42 -3.22 -12.55
CA TYR A 62 -18.77 -2.49 -11.44
C TYR A 62 -19.77 -2.02 -10.38
N LEU A 63 -21.03 -1.83 -10.75
CA LEU A 63 -22.10 -1.44 -9.83
C LEU A 63 -22.82 -2.68 -9.27
N PRO A 64 -23.39 -2.60 -8.06
CA PRO A 64 -24.21 -3.67 -7.54
C PRO A 64 -25.47 -3.85 -8.39
N GLU A 65 -26.06 -5.04 -8.35
CA GLU A 65 -27.32 -5.35 -9.03
C GLU A 65 -28.43 -4.36 -8.62
N ALA A 66 -28.55 -4.09 -7.32
CA ALA A 66 -29.38 -3.01 -6.78
C ALA A 66 -28.66 -1.65 -6.92
N ASN A 67 -28.50 -1.18 -8.17
CA ASN A 67 -27.71 0.00 -8.51
C ASN A 67 -28.29 1.32 -7.91
N PRO A 68 -27.61 1.96 -6.94
CA PRO A 68 -28.12 3.17 -6.29
C PRO A 68 -28.04 4.42 -7.17
N VAL A 69 -27.27 4.39 -8.26
CA VAL A 69 -27.05 5.55 -9.15
C VAL A 69 -27.72 5.38 -10.52
N HIS A 70 -28.59 4.38 -10.68
CA HIS A 70 -29.29 4.12 -11.95
C HIS A 70 -30.09 5.34 -12.45
N ALA A 71 -30.65 6.13 -11.53
CA ALA A 71 -31.42 7.33 -11.85
C ALA A 71 -30.57 8.56 -12.24
N VAL A 72 -29.24 8.50 -12.08
CA VAL A 72 -28.35 9.61 -12.45
C VAL A 72 -28.34 9.75 -13.99
N PRO A 73 -28.55 10.96 -14.54
CA PRO A 73 -28.56 11.17 -15.99
C PRO A 73 -27.31 10.61 -16.68
N GLY A 74 -27.51 9.83 -17.74
CA GLY A 74 -26.45 9.19 -18.51
C GLY A 74 -25.98 7.83 -17.96
N VAL A 75 -26.21 7.52 -16.68
CA VAL A 75 -25.85 6.20 -16.12
C VAL A 75 -26.69 5.10 -16.75
N SER A 76 -28.00 5.31 -16.92
CA SER A 76 -28.89 4.34 -17.57
C SER A 76 -28.43 3.93 -18.97
N LEU A 77 -27.82 4.85 -19.74
CA LEU A 77 -27.23 4.53 -21.04
C LEU A 77 -26.04 3.57 -20.90
N LEU A 78 -25.18 3.80 -19.89
CA LEU A 78 -24.04 2.93 -19.58
C LEU A 78 -24.44 1.54 -19.05
N GLN A 79 -25.71 1.37 -18.65
CA GLN A 79 -26.26 0.05 -18.26
C GLN A 79 -26.73 -0.79 -19.47
N THR A 80 -26.80 -0.23 -20.67
CA THR A 80 -27.11 -0.98 -21.90
C THR A 80 -25.90 -1.78 -22.40
N GLY A 81 -26.09 -2.80 -23.25
CA GLY A 81 -24.96 -3.59 -23.77
C GLY A 81 -23.91 -2.76 -24.52
N LEU A 82 -24.34 -1.82 -25.37
CA LEU A 82 -23.44 -0.90 -26.07
C LEU A 82 -22.77 0.07 -25.08
N GLY A 83 -23.54 0.64 -24.15
CA GLY A 83 -23.02 1.56 -23.14
C GLY A 83 -22.01 0.90 -22.20
N ALA A 84 -22.25 -0.34 -21.79
CA ALA A 84 -21.34 -1.14 -20.97
C ALA A 84 -20.03 -1.44 -21.71
N THR A 85 -20.11 -1.74 -23.01
CA THR A 85 -18.93 -1.95 -23.86
C THR A 85 -18.11 -0.66 -24.00
N LEU A 86 -18.76 0.48 -24.31
CA LEU A 86 -18.10 1.78 -24.43
C LEU A 86 -17.51 2.24 -23.08
N GLY A 87 -18.24 2.07 -21.99
CA GLY A 87 -17.75 2.36 -20.64
C GLY A 87 -16.53 1.51 -20.28
N THR A 88 -16.52 0.24 -20.68
CA THR A 88 -15.36 -0.64 -20.52
C THR A 88 -14.15 -0.14 -21.33
N ALA A 89 -14.35 0.31 -22.58
CA ALA A 89 -13.27 0.90 -23.39
C ALA A 89 -12.66 2.14 -22.72
N VAL A 90 -13.52 3.03 -22.24
CA VAL A 90 -13.14 4.25 -21.52
C VAL A 90 -12.34 3.90 -20.27
N LEU A 91 -12.80 2.92 -19.49
CA LEU A 91 -12.11 2.47 -18.29
C LEU A 91 -10.74 1.86 -18.58
N LEU A 92 -10.64 0.98 -19.58
CA LEU A 92 -9.38 0.34 -19.97
C LEU A 92 -8.35 1.36 -20.46
N LEU A 93 -8.79 2.37 -21.23
CA LEU A 93 -7.96 3.51 -21.58
C LEU A 93 -7.48 4.26 -20.33
N GLY A 94 -8.39 4.50 -19.38
CA GLY A 94 -8.07 5.14 -18.11
C GLY A 94 -7.01 4.39 -17.29
N VAL A 95 -7.12 3.06 -17.22
CA VAL A 95 -6.11 2.18 -16.59
C VAL A 95 -4.74 2.33 -17.28
N GLY A 96 -4.71 2.29 -18.61
CA GLY A 96 -3.48 2.46 -19.38
C GLY A 96 -2.83 3.83 -19.13
N LEU A 97 -3.61 4.91 -19.12
CA LEU A 97 -3.12 6.26 -18.85
C LEU A 97 -2.60 6.43 -17.42
N LEU A 98 -3.26 5.81 -16.44
CA LEU A 98 -2.83 5.84 -15.04
C LEU A 98 -1.49 5.11 -14.84
N ILE A 99 -1.32 3.93 -15.44
CA ILE A 99 -0.06 3.17 -15.40
C ILE A 99 1.06 3.94 -16.10
N ASP A 100 0.81 4.45 -17.31
CA ASP A 100 1.80 5.24 -18.06
C ASP A 100 2.22 6.50 -17.29
N ALA A 101 1.26 7.23 -16.72
CA ALA A 101 1.54 8.40 -15.89
C ALA A 101 2.35 8.03 -14.63
N TRP A 102 2.00 6.94 -13.95
CA TRP A 102 2.73 6.47 -12.77
C TRP A 102 4.20 6.17 -13.07
N VAL A 103 4.46 5.42 -14.15
CA VAL A 103 5.82 5.06 -14.57
C VAL A 103 6.59 6.28 -15.08
N ALA A 104 5.92 7.25 -15.71
CA ALA A 104 6.52 8.53 -16.09
C ALA A 104 6.90 9.39 -14.89
N LEU A 105 6.18 9.27 -13.77
CA LEU A 105 6.45 9.97 -12.50
C LEU A 105 7.45 9.23 -11.59
N ARG A 106 8.10 8.17 -12.09
CA ARG A 106 9.13 7.45 -11.33
C ARG A 106 10.20 8.42 -10.81
N PRO A 107 10.70 8.22 -9.59
CA PRO A 107 11.77 9.05 -9.05
C PRO A 107 13.00 9.00 -9.96
N SER A 108 13.41 10.17 -10.44
CA SER A 108 14.70 10.38 -11.10
C SER A 108 15.50 11.41 -10.31
N ARG A 109 16.80 11.57 -10.59
CA ARG A 109 17.65 12.57 -9.89
C ARG A 109 17.19 14.02 -10.12
N ALA A 110 16.30 14.25 -11.09
CA ALA A 110 15.73 15.56 -11.36
C ALA A 110 14.28 15.65 -10.83
N VAL A 111 13.98 16.81 -10.24
CA VAL A 111 12.65 17.38 -9.91
C VAL A 111 12.16 17.22 -8.46
N GLY A 112 11.84 18.38 -7.85
CA GLY A 112 11.16 18.53 -6.56
C GLY A 112 9.63 18.38 -6.64
N LEU A 113 9.13 17.37 -7.35
CA LEU A 113 7.70 17.11 -7.47
C LEU A 113 7.12 16.69 -6.11
N SER A 114 6.03 17.33 -5.70
CA SER A 114 5.31 16.91 -4.48
C SER A 114 4.43 15.70 -4.77
N LEU A 115 4.90 14.50 -4.47
CA LEU A 115 4.09 13.28 -4.56
C LEU A 115 2.83 13.31 -3.68
N PRO A 116 2.81 13.93 -2.48
CA PRO A 116 1.56 14.15 -1.75
C PRO A 116 0.55 15.02 -2.52
N ALA A 117 1.00 15.97 -3.34
CA ALA A 117 0.11 16.75 -4.20
C ALA A 117 -0.43 15.92 -5.36
N VAL A 118 0.39 15.04 -5.97
CA VAL A 118 -0.07 14.07 -6.98
C VAL A 118 -1.14 13.15 -6.39
N LEU A 119 -0.88 12.60 -5.20
CA LEU A 119 -1.81 11.77 -4.45
C LEU A 119 -3.15 12.49 -4.25
N ALA A 120 -3.13 13.74 -3.77
CA ALA A 120 -4.34 14.53 -3.61
C ALA A 120 -5.10 14.74 -4.93
N ILE A 121 -4.41 15.16 -5.99
CA ILE A 121 -5.04 15.44 -7.30
C ILE A 121 -5.70 14.19 -7.87
N TRP A 122 -4.98 13.06 -7.88
CA TRP A 122 -5.48 11.82 -8.47
C TRP A 122 -6.55 11.14 -7.60
N SER A 123 -6.60 11.38 -6.30
CA SER A 123 -7.64 10.80 -5.45
C SER A 123 -9.01 11.46 -5.63
N VAL A 124 -9.08 12.75 -5.98
CA VAL A 124 -10.33 13.54 -5.98
C VAL A 124 -11.48 12.89 -6.76
N PRO A 125 -11.33 12.44 -8.02
CA PRO A 125 -12.48 11.92 -8.76
C PRO A 125 -13.07 10.66 -8.12
N PHE A 126 -12.23 9.81 -7.52
CA PHE A 126 -12.69 8.61 -6.82
C PHE A 126 -13.48 8.90 -5.54
N LEU A 127 -13.30 10.07 -4.91
CA LEU A 127 -14.04 10.44 -3.70
C LEU A 127 -15.51 10.72 -3.97
N LEU A 128 -15.86 11.03 -5.21
CA LEU A 128 -17.22 11.42 -5.63
C LEU A 128 -17.99 10.27 -6.30
N ALA A 129 -17.32 9.15 -6.56
CA ALA A 129 -17.87 8.02 -7.29
C ALA A 129 -18.37 6.92 -6.36
N PRO A 130 -19.28 6.03 -6.82
CA PRO A 130 -19.45 4.72 -6.19
C PRO A 130 -18.11 3.97 -6.06
N PRO A 131 -17.96 3.00 -5.13
CA PRO A 131 -16.78 2.13 -5.04
C PRO A 131 -16.38 1.58 -6.41
N VAL A 132 -15.10 1.75 -6.77
CA VAL A 132 -14.56 1.38 -8.08
C VAL A 132 -13.68 0.15 -7.92
N PHE A 133 -13.78 -0.83 -8.83
CA PHE A 133 -13.02 -2.09 -8.83
C PHE A 133 -13.24 -3.03 -7.62
N SER A 134 -14.14 -2.70 -6.69
CA SER A 134 -14.44 -3.54 -5.54
C SER A 134 -15.86 -3.32 -5.04
N ALA A 135 -16.51 -4.40 -4.63
CA ALA A 135 -17.82 -4.37 -4.00
C ALA A 135 -17.75 -4.49 -2.47
N ASP A 136 -16.55 -4.60 -1.89
CA ASP A 136 -16.39 -4.84 -0.44
C ASP A 136 -16.94 -3.68 0.40
N ALA A 137 -16.88 -2.44 -0.09
CA ALA A 137 -17.42 -1.27 0.60
C ALA A 137 -18.95 -1.36 0.85
N TYR A 138 -19.67 -2.10 0.01
CA TYR A 138 -21.10 -2.40 0.24
C TYR A 138 -21.27 -3.36 1.42
N ALA A 139 -20.41 -4.37 1.52
CA ALA A 139 -20.40 -5.29 2.67
C ALA A 139 -20.02 -4.56 3.96
N TYR A 140 -19.00 -3.68 3.95
CA TYR A 140 -18.63 -2.87 5.12
C TYR A 140 -19.82 -2.07 5.63
N ALA A 141 -20.51 -1.37 4.73
CA ALA A 141 -21.70 -0.58 5.08
C ALA A 141 -22.84 -1.45 5.61
N ALA A 142 -23.06 -2.62 5.02
CA ALA A 142 -24.11 -3.54 5.46
C ALA A 142 -23.80 -4.20 6.82
N GLU A 143 -22.53 -4.49 7.11
CA GLU A 143 -22.08 -4.95 8.43
C GLU A 143 -22.27 -3.87 9.50
N GLY A 144 -21.95 -2.61 9.17
CA GLY A 144 -22.24 -1.47 10.05
C GLY A 144 -23.74 -1.29 10.30
N TRP A 145 -24.57 -1.56 9.28
CA TRP A 145 -26.03 -1.52 9.39
C TRP A 145 -26.61 -2.63 10.28
N LEU A 146 -26.05 -3.84 10.25
CA LEU A 146 -26.38 -4.90 11.22
C LEU A 146 -26.10 -4.42 12.65
N MET A 147 -24.92 -3.86 12.89
CA MET A 147 -24.54 -3.35 14.21
C MET A 147 -25.46 -2.23 14.69
N HIS A 148 -25.88 -1.33 13.79
CA HIS A 148 -26.85 -0.29 14.09
C HIS A 148 -28.18 -0.87 14.62
N HIS A 149 -28.56 -2.07 14.18
CA HIS A 149 -29.76 -2.78 14.65
C HIS A 149 -29.50 -3.72 15.84
N GLY A 150 -28.34 -3.61 16.47
CA GLY A 150 -27.96 -4.47 17.61
C GLY A 150 -27.67 -5.92 17.22
N LEU A 151 -27.47 -6.20 15.93
CA LEU A 151 -27.07 -7.52 15.44
C LEU A 151 -25.55 -7.62 15.33
N ASN A 152 -25.01 -8.79 15.63
CA ASN A 152 -23.58 -9.07 15.53
C ASN A 152 -23.24 -9.62 14.13
N PRO A 153 -22.41 -8.93 13.32
CA PRO A 153 -22.01 -9.39 11.99
C PRO A 153 -21.21 -10.71 11.97
N TYR A 154 -20.77 -11.19 13.14
CA TYR A 154 -20.15 -12.51 13.24
C TYR A 154 -21.16 -13.65 13.41
N ASP A 155 -22.35 -13.37 13.92
CA ASP A 155 -23.37 -14.38 14.20
C ASP A 155 -24.37 -14.51 13.04
N VAL A 156 -24.62 -13.41 12.33
CA VAL A 156 -25.57 -13.35 11.21
C VAL A 156 -24.97 -12.64 9.99
N GLY A 157 -25.37 -13.09 8.81
CA GLY A 157 -25.02 -12.41 7.55
C GLY A 157 -25.87 -11.15 7.33
N VAL A 158 -25.38 -10.23 6.50
CA VAL A 158 -26.06 -8.95 6.25
C VAL A 158 -27.43 -9.11 5.58
N GLY A 159 -27.69 -10.25 4.94
CA GLY A 159 -28.99 -10.62 4.40
C GLY A 159 -30.09 -10.83 5.44
N SER A 160 -29.76 -10.91 6.73
CA SER A 160 -30.74 -11.01 7.82
C SER A 160 -31.59 -9.76 8.00
N LEU A 161 -31.15 -8.60 7.49
CA LEU A 161 -31.95 -7.39 7.41
C LEU A 161 -32.37 -7.13 5.95
N PRO A 162 -33.66 -6.86 5.68
CA PRO A 162 -34.08 -6.47 4.34
C PRO A 162 -33.62 -5.04 4.02
N GLY A 163 -33.54 -4.73 2.72
CA GLY A 163 -33.36 -3.37 2.23
C GLY A 163 -32.00 -3.10 1.57
N PRO A 164 -31.72 -1.83 1.25
CA PRO A 164 -30.70 -1.47 0.27
C PRO A 164 -29.27 -1.86 0.67
N PHE A 165 -28.96 -1.96 1.96
CA PHE A 165 -27.65 -2.45 2.42
C PHE A 165 -27.42 -3.92 2.03
N ALA A 166 -28.42 -4.78 2.26
CA ALA A 166 -28.32 -6.19 1.89
C ALA A 166 -28.40 -6.39 0.38
N ASP A 167 -29.26 -5.63 -0.30
CA ASP A 167 -29.50 -5.78 -1.74
C ASP A 167 -28.31 -5.32 -2.61
N GLN A 168 -27.48 -4.40 -2.09
CA GLN A 168 -26.25 -3.97 -2.76
C GLN A 168 -25.05 -4.87 -2.47
N THR A 169 -25.15 -5.75 -1.47
CA THR A 169 -24.04 -6.64 -1.09
C THR A 169 -23.98 -7.84 -2.04
N VAL A 170 -22.79 -8.15 -2.55
CA VAL A 170 -22.60 -9.32 -3.42
C VAL A 170 -23.01 -10.61 -2.71
N MET A 171 -23.63 -11.51 -3.48
CA MET A 171 -24.34 -12.67 -2.93
C MET A 171 -23.50 -13.57 -2.00
N VAL A 172 -22.20 -13.72 -2.28
CA VAL A 172 -21.28 -14.52 -1.45
C VAL A 172 -21.08 -13.93 -0.05
N TRP A 173 -21.05 -12.61 0.08
CA TRP A 173 -20.89 -11.92 1.37
C TRP A 173 -22.23 -11.78 2.11
N ARG A 174 -23.36 -11.80 1.38
CA ARG A 174 -24.69 -11.56 1.96
C ARG A 174 -25.06 -12.51 3.10
N TRP A 175 -24.59 -13.76 3.04
CA TRP A 175 -24.96 -14.83 3.96
C TRP A 175 -23.80 -15.43 4.74
N THR A 176 -22.66 -14.74 4.78
CA THR A 176 -21.46 -15.22 5.49
C THR A 176 -21.12 -14.31 6.67
N PRO A 177 -20.50 -14.85 7.74
CA PRO A 177 -19.98 -14.02 8.83
C PRO A 177 -18.90 -13.06 8.34
N ALA A 178 -18.82 -11.89 8.98
CA ALA A 178 -17.80 -10.90 8.66
C ALA A 178 -16.37 -11.45 8.88
N PRO A 179 -15.46 -11.35 7.88
CA PRO A 179 -14.07 -11.77 8.01
C PRO A 179 -13.15 -10.68 8.61
N TYR A 180 -13.71 -9.55 9.05
CA TYR A 180 -12.96 -8.39 9.52
C TYR A 180 -12.83 -8.37 11.04
N GLY A 181 -11.80 -7.68 11.54
CA GLY A 181 -11.57 -7.56 12.98
C GLY A 181 -12.59 -6.65 13.67
N PRO A 182 -12.72 -6.74 15.00
CA PRO A 182 -13.79 -6.06 15.73
C PRO A 182 -13.72 -4.54 15.67
N LEU A 183 -12.51 -3.97 15.52
CA LEU A 183 -12.37 -2.51 15.40
C LEU A 183 -12.82 -2.01 14.02
N ASP A 184 -12.66 -2.82 12.98
CA ASP A 184 -13.15 -2.49 11.65
C ASP A 184 -14.68 -2.41 11.63
N LEU A 185 -15.34 -3.41 12.23
CA LEU A 185 -16.80 -3.44 12.35
C LEU A 185 -17.36 -2.23 13.11
N VAL A 186 -16.73 -1.84 14.22
CA VAL A 186 -17.11 -0.62 14.97
C VAL A 186 -16.93 0.64 14.13
N LEU A 187 -15.88 0.73 13.31
CA LEU A 187 -15.68 1.87 12.42
C LEU A 187 -16.69 1.89 11.28
N ASN A 188 -17.04 0.74 10.72
CA ASN A 188 -18.08 0.61 9.71
C ASN A 188 -19.43 1.08 10.27
N HIS A 189 -19.78 0.65 11.49
CA HIS A 189 -20.96 1.12 12.22
C HIS A 189 -20.94 2.65 12.41
N ALA A 190 -19.82 3.21 12.88
CA ALA A 190 -19.70 4.65 13.09
C ALA A 190 -19.87 5.45 11.78
N VAL A 191 -19.41 4.93 10.64
CA VAL A 191 -19.62 5.55 9.33
C VAL A 191 -21.10 5.49 8.94
N VAL A 192 -21.78 4.37 9.15
CA VAL A 192 -23.23 4.24 8.88
C VAL A 192 -24.03 5.25 9.68
N ASP A 193 -23.72 5.41 10.98
CA ASP A 193 -24.35 6.40 11.85
C ASP A 193 -24.08 7.84 11.39
N LEU A 194 -22.84 8.15 10.99
CA LEU A 194 -22.45 9.46 10.51
C LEU A 194 -23.27 9.90 9.28
N PHE A 195 -23.64 8.95 8.42
CA PHE A 195 -24.46 9.19 7.25
C PHE A 195 -25.96 8.89 7.48
N GLY A 196 -26.38 8.79 8.74
CA GLY A 196 -27.79 8.65 9.14
C GLY A 196 -28.47 7.40 8.59
N GLY A 197 -27.73 6.30 8.39
CA GLY A 197 -28.28 5.06 7.84
C GLY A 197 -28.59 5.12 6.33
N HIS A 198 -28.16 6.15 5.60
CA HIS A 198 -28.42 6.23 4.17
C HIS A 198 -27.45 5.34 3.38
N ALA A 199 -27.94 4.21 2.84
CA ALA A 199 -27.12 3.17 2.21
C ALA A 199 -26.06 3.69 1.24
N TYR A 200 -26.44 4.46 0.22
CA TYR A 200 -25.48 4.98 -0.76
C TYR A 200 -24.38 5.85 -0.15
N TRP A 201 -24.76 6.80 0.71
CA TRP A 201 -23.81 7.72 1.32
C TRP A 201 -22.94 7.06 2.39
N ALA A 202 -23.45 6.07 3.11
CA ALA A 202 -22.66 5.24 4.01
C ALA A 202 -21.57 4.48 3.23
N VAL A 203 -21.92 3.88 2.09
CA VAL A 203 -20.96 3.18 1.20
C VAL A 203 -19.90 4.14 0.66
N VAL A 204 -20.29 5.31 0.15
CA VAL A 204 -19.33 6.35 -0.29
C VAL A 204 -18.47 6.81 0.90
N GLY A 205 -19.10 6.94 2.07
CA GLY A 205 -18.52 7.31 3.35
C GLY A 205 -17.45 6.37 3.89
N MET A 206 -17.46 5.09 3.47
CA MET A 206 -16.41 4.11 3.82
C MET A 206 -15.02 4.54 3.33
N ARG A 207 -14.93 5.53 2.45
CA ARG A 207 -13.66 6.16 2.07
C ARG A 207 -13.07 7.10 3.11
N LEU A 208 -13.88 7.66 4.01
CA LEU A 208 -13.37 8.64 4.99
C LEU A 208 -12.25 8.05 5.85
N PRO A 209 -12.40 6.85 6.45
CA PRO A 209 -11.30 6.23 7.17
C PRO A 209 -10.07 5.99 6.27
N VAL A 210 -10.27 5.55 5.03
CA VAL A 210 -9.19 5.25 4.09
C VAL A 210 -8.40 6.50 3.70
N VAL A 211 -9.08 7.61 3.40
CA VAL A 211 -8.43 8.89 3.07
C VAL A 211 -7.59 9.39 4.24
N VAL A 212 -8.11 9.27 5.47
CA VAL A 212 -7.37 9.60 6.68
C VAL A 212 -6.13 8.71 6.82
N ALA A 213 -6.28 7.41 6.61
CA ALA A 213 -5.18 6.45 6.68
C ALA A 213 -4.08 6.74 5.63
N VAL A 214 -4.47 7.02 4.39
CA VAL A 214 -3.55 7.41 3.30
C VAL A 214 -2.84 8.73 3.62
N ALA A 215 -3.54 9.72 4.18
CA ALA A 215 -2.93 10.99 4.61
C ALA A 215 -1.90 10.79 5.75
N ILE A 216 -2.23 9.95 6.74
CA ILE A 216 -1.30 9.57 7.82
C ILE A 216 -0.03 8.95 7.22
N MET A 217 -0.18 7.99 6.31
CA MET A 217 0.96 7.34 5.65
C MET A 217 1.77 8.35 4.82
N ALA A 218 1.13 9.26 4.08
CA ALA A 218 1.80 10.30 3.29
C ALA A 218 2.66 11.23 4.15
N VAL A 219 2.28 11.44 5.41
CA VAL A 219 3.04 12.24 6.38
C VAL A 219 4.16 11.44 7.07
N LEU A 220 3.90 10.18 7.43
CA LEU A 220 4.84 9.39 8.24
C LEU A 220 5.89 8.64 7.41
N LEU A 221 5.54 8.14 6.23
CA LEU A 221 6.48 7.40 5.38
C LEU A 221 7.73 8.22 4.99
N PRO A 222 7.64 9.51 4.62
CA PRO A 222 8.85 10.31 4.38
C PRO A 222 9.73 10.47 5.61
N ARG A 223 9.12 10.58 6.80
CA ARG A 223 9.86 10.66 8.07
C ARG A 223 10.54 9.35 8.42
N LEU A 224 9.89 8.22 8.13
CA LEU A 224 10.51 6.90 8.23
C LEU A 224 11.68 6.77 7.24
N ALA A 225 11.53 7.25 6.01
CA ALA A 225 12.57 7.27 4.99
C ALA A 225 13.81 8.04 5.48
N ASP A 226 13.62 9.23 6.06
CA ASP A 226 14.71 10.03 6.64
C ASP A 226 15.49 9.27 7.73
N ARG A 227 14.75 8.64 8.67
CA ARG A 227 15.36 7.91 9.79
C ARG A 227 16.05 6.63 9.36
N THR A 228 15.73 6.12 8.18
CA THR A 228 16.29 4.88 7.63
C THR A 228 17.31 5.14 6.51
N GLY A 229 17.55 6.40 6.14
CA GLY A 229 18.48 6.80 5.10
C GLY A 229 18.02 6.34 3.70
N VAL A 230 16.72 6.37 3.44
CA VAL A 230 16.11 6.00 2.15
C VAL A 230 15.52 7.25 1.48
N ASP A 231 15.54 7.29 0.15
CA ASP A 231 14.93 8.37 -0.62
C ASP A 231 13.41 8.47 -0.38
N ARG A 232 12.93 9.68 -0.06
CA ARG A 232 11.52 9.95 0.23
C ARG A 232 10.62 9.73 -0.98
N GLN A 233 11.09 10.12 -2.17
CA GLN A 233 10.29 10.04 -3.39
C GLN A 233 10.08 8.58 -3.77
N LEU A 234 11.12 7.76 -3.70
CA LEU A 234 11.03 6.32 -3.92
C LEU A 234 10.05 5.65 -2.96
N VAL A 235 10.10 6.00 -1.68
CA VAL A 235 9.17 5.46 -0.68
C VAL A 235 7.73 5.84 -1.02
N LEU A 236 7.44 7.12 -1.26
CA LEU A 236 6.08 7.56 -1.58
C LEU A 236 5.57 7.02 -2.92
N TRP A 237 6.43 6.94 -3.94
CA TRP A 237 6.07 6.43 -5.26
C TRP A 237 5.72 4.95 -5.25
N LEU A 238 6.48 4.12 -4.53
CA LEU A 238 6.14 2.70 -4.37
C LEU A 238 4.96 2.51 -3.42
N ALA A 239 4.87 3.28 -2.34
CA ALA A 239 3.90 3.03 -1.27
C ALA A 239 2.51 3.58 -1.57
N LEU A 240 2.40 4.82 -2.07
CA LEU A 240 1.14 5.57 -2.13
C LEU A 240 0.81 6.15 -3.50
N VAL A 241 1.81 6.58 -4.27
CA VAL A 241 1.59 7.10 -5.64
C VAL A 241 1.81 5.98 -6.62
N ASN A 242 0.95 4.95 -6.55
CA ASN A 242 0.89 3.82 -7.47
C ASN A 242 -0.58 3.48 -7.81
N PRO A 243 -0.85 2.84 -8.96
CA PRO A 243 -2.21 2.56 -9.41
C PRO A 243 -3.04 1.74 -8.42
N LEU A 244 -2.44 0.78 -7.70
CA LEU A 244 -3.16 -0.05 -6.72
C LEU A 244 -3.70 0.79 -5.55
N THR A 245 -2.96 1.81 -5.12
CA THR A 245 -3.41 2.72 -4.05
C THR A 245 -4.61 3.54 -4.50
N PHE A 246 -4.56 4.09 -5.71
CA PHE A 246 -5.67 4.90 -6.23
C PHE A 246 -6.90 4.06 -6.51
N VAL A 247 -6.74 2.92 -7.20
CA VAL A 247 -7.88 2.10 -7.64
C VAL A 247 -8.47 1.31 -6.48
N HIS A 248 -7.65 0.64 -5.66
CA HIS A 248 -8.17 -0.23 -4.61
C HIS A 248 -8.31 0.49 -3.27
N LEU A 249 -7.26 1.11 -2.75
CA LEU A 249 -7.37 1.72 -1.42
C LEU A 249 -8.37 2.88 -1.45
N VAL A 250 -8.14 3.88 -2.30
CA VAL A 250 -9.03 5.05 -2.39
C VAL A 250 -10.32 4.74 -3.17
N GLY A 251 -10.19 4.23 -4.40
CA GLY A 251 -11.31 3.94 -5.30
C GLY A 251 -12.24 2.86 -4.76
N GLY A 252 -11.70 1.74 -4.30
CA GLY A 252 -12.44 0.62 -3.73
C GLY A 252 -12.75 0.73 -2.23
N ALA A 253 -12.29 1.80 -1.57
CA ALA A 253 -12.47 2.04 -0.13
C ALA A 253 -11.94 0.92 0.78
N HIS A 254 -10.82 0.27 0.40
CA HIS A 254 -10.31 -0.86 1.16
C HIS A 254 -9.71 -0.47 2.53
N ASN A 255 -10.24 -1.08 3.59
CA ASN A 255 -9.82 -0.95 4.98
C ASN A 255 -8.37 -1.42 5.26
N ASP A 256 -7.71 -2.06 4.30
CA ASP A 256 -6.27 -2.36 4.33
C ASP A 256 -5.42 -1.10 4.52
N ALA A 257 -5.91 0.05 4.03
CA ALA A 257 -5.27 1.33 4.28
C ALA A 257 -5.20 1.65 5.79
N LEU A 258 -6.27 1.39 6.55
CA LEU A 258 -6.29 1.60 8.00
C LEU A 258 -5.30 0.70 8.71
N MET A 259 -5.33 -0.59 8.37
CA MET A 259 -4.38 -1.57 8.89
C MET A 259 -2.94 -1.07 8.69
N MET A 260 -2.60 -0.66 7.47
CA MET A 260 -1.25 -0.22 7.14
C MET A 260 -0.89 1.14 7.75
N ALA A 261 -1.84 2.08 7.88
CA ALA A 261 -1.58 3.35 8.56
C ALA A 261 -1.28 3.14 10.04
N LEU A 262 -2.00 2.25 10.72
CA LEU A 262 -1.73 1.88 12.12
C LEU A 262 -0.39 1.16 12.27
N VAL A 263 -0.03 0.27 11.32
CA VAL A 263 1.31 -0.33 11.26
C VAL A 263 2.38 0.75 11.11
N VAL A 264 2.22 1.70 10.19
CA VAL A 264 3.16 2.81 9.96
C VAL A 264 3.28 3.72 11.19
N ILE A 265 2.17 4.01 11.88
CA ILE A 265 2.17 4.70 13.17
C ILE A 265 2.99 3.91 14.20
N GLY A 266 2.76 2.61 14.31
CA GLY A 266 3.49 1.73 15.23
C GLY A 266 5.01 1.74 14.96
N LEU A 267 5.41 1.64 13.69
CA LEU A 267 6.82 1.72 13.28
C LEU A 267 7.45 3.07 13.63
N TRP A 268 6.71 4.17 13.42
CA TRP A 268 7.17 5.51 13.76
C TRP A 268 7.34 5.70 15.27
N LEU A 269 6.38 5.25 16.08
CA LEU A 269 6.44 5.30 17.54
C LEU A 269 7.58 4.41 18.09
N ALA A 270 7.79 3.24 17.49
CA ALA A 270 8.89 2.36 17.84
C ALA A 270 10.24 3.04 17.61
N LEU A 271 10.44 3.73 16.49
CA LEU A 271 11.66 4.51 16.24
C LEU A 271 11.89 5.67 17.22
N GLN A 272 10.85 6.07 17.97
CA GLN A 272 10.96 7.03 19.07
C GLN A 272 11.22 6.36 20.43
N GLY A 273 11.40 5.04 20.45
CA GLY A 273 11.57 4.25 21.68
C GLY A 273 10.26 3.99 22.45
N ARG A 274 9.10 4.33 21.87
CA ARG A 274 7.79 4.23 22.54
C ARG A 274 7.15 2.85 22.30
N LEU A 275 7.75 1.81 22.86
CA LEU A 275 7.33 0.42 22.61
C LEU A 275 5.86 0.17 22.93
N LEU A 276 5.36 0.63 24.09
CA LEU A 276 3.98 0.37 24.50
C LEU A 276 2.97 0.95 23.49
N LEU A 277 3.14 2.22 23.08
CA LEU A 277 2.26 2.83 22.08
C LEU A 277 2.38 2.16 20.71
N ALA A 278 3.58 1.70 20.34
CA ALA A 278 3.78 0.96 19.10
C ALA A 278 3.05 -0.39 19.11
N VAL A 279 3.11 -1.12 20.23
CA VAL A 279 2.37 -2.36 20.46
C VAL A 279 0.86 -2.12 20.40
N LEU A 280 0.35 -1.06 21.06
CA LEU A 280 -1.07 -0.72 21.01
C LEU A 280 -1.52 -0.40 19.58
N ALA A 281 -0.69 0.30 18.80
CA ALA A 281 -0.96 0.55 17.38
C ALA A 281 -1.01 -0.75 16.56
N VAL A 282 -0.10 -1.71 16.82
CA VAL A 282 -0.12 -3.03 16.15
C VAL A 282 -1.35 -3.85 16.56
N ALA A 283 -1.76 -3.81 17.83
CA ALA A 283 -2.97 -4.48 18.30
C ALA A 283 -4.23 -3.89 17.66
N ALA A 284 -4.32 -2.56 17.58
CA ALA A 284 -5.39 -1.88 16.87
C ALA A 284 -5.39 -2.23 15.37
N ALA A 285 -4.21 -2.28 14.74
CA ALA A 285 -4.08 -2.71 13.34
C ALA A 285 -4.55 -4.16 13.13
N ALA A 286 -4.21 -5.06 14.06
CA ALA A 286 -4.65 -6.46 14.02
C ALA A 286 -6.17 -6.58 14.24
N ALA A 287 -6.75 -5.67 15.04
CA ALA A 287 -8.20 -5.54 15.22
C ALA A 287 -8.93 -4.90 14.03
N ILE A 288 -8.21 -4.32 13.06
CA ILE A 288 -8.74 -4.06 11.72
C ILE A 288 -8.61 -5.33 10.88
N LYS A 289 -7.38 -5.84 10.74
CA LYS A 289 -7.04 -7.03 9.97
C LYS A 289 -5.89 -7.80 10.60
N VAL A 290 -6.14 -9.08 10.89
CA VAL A 290 -5.22 -10.00 11.60
C VAL A 290 -3.79 -10.02 11.06
N PRO A 291 -3.51 -9.98 9.73
CA PRO A 291 -2.15 -9.98 9.21
C PRO A 291 -1.23 -8.91 9.81
N ALA A 292 -1.76 -7.78 10.30
CA ALA A 292 -0.98 -6.72 10.93
C ALA A 292 -0.13 -7.19 12.12
N ILE A 293 -0.49 -8.31 12.77
CA ILE A 293 0.27 -8.88 13.88
C ILE A 293 1.74 -9.13 13.53
N LEU A 294 2.05 -9.35 12.24
CA LEU A 294 3.42 -9.51 11.75
C LEU A 294 4.32 -8.31 12.07
N ALA A 295 3.74 -7.10 12.22
CA ALA A 295 4.48 -5.90 12.56
C ALA A 295 5.09 -5.92 13.97
N VAL A 296 4.62 -6.82 14.86
CA VAL A 296 5.05 -6.87 16.28
C VAL A 296 6.56 -7.02 16.42
N LEU A 297 7.19 -7.86 15.61
CA LEU A 297 8.63 -8.09 15.68
C LEU A 297 9.39 -6.86 15.20
N ALA A 298 8.92 -6.20 14.14
CA ALA A 298 9.56 -5.00 13.61
C ALA A 298 9.51 -3.86 14.63
N VAL A 299 8.36 -3.61 15.27
CA VAL A 299 8.25 -2.57 16.31
C VAL A 299 9.10 -2.92 17.55
N ALA A 300 9.16 -4.20 17.95
CA ALA A 300 9.99 -4.65 19.06
C ALA A 300 11.49 -4.40 18.82
N VAL A 301 11.96 -4.67 17.58
CA VAL A 301 13.35 -4.45 17.19
C VAL A 301 13.65 -2.94 17.08
N LEU A 302 12.78 -2.17 16.43
CA LEU A 302 12.98 -0.72 16.22
C LEU A 302 12.96 0.07 17.54
N ALA A 303 12.16 -0.35 18.51
CA ALA A 303 12.08 0.28 19.82
C ALA A 303 13.27 -0.04 20.74
N ASP A 304 14.08 -1.05 20.43
CA ASP A 304 15.25 -1.37 21.25
C ASP A 304 16.46 -0.49 20.86
N PRO A 305 16.94 0.41 21.75
CA PRO A 305 18.00 1.35 21.41
C PRO A 305 19.33 0.68 21.05
N VAL A 306 19.60 -0.53 21.57
CA VAL A 306 20.83 -1.28 21.30
C VAL A 306 20.78 -1.87 19.90
N LEU A 307 19.65 -2.47 19.52
CA LEU A 307 19.45 -3.02 18.17
C LEU A 307 19.44 -1.90 17.13
N THR A 308 18.75 -0.80 17.43
CA THR A 308 18.62 0.36 16.53
C THR A 308 19.93 1.13 16.36
N ARG A 309 20.68 1.42 17.44
CA ARG A 309 22.01 2.07 17.33
C ARG A 309 23.04 1.17 16.66
N ALA A 310 23.03 -0.13 16.96
CA ALA A 310 23.94 -1.05 16.28
C ALA A 310 23.60 -1.19 14.79
N ASN A 311 22.32 -1.06 14.39
CA ASN A 311 21.93 -0.92 12.98
C ASN A 311 22.42 0.40 12.39
N ALA A 312 22.20 1.54 13.05
CA ALA A 312 22.66 2.86 12.59
C ALA A 312 24.19 2.93 12.41
N LEU A 313 24.97 2.39 13.35
CA LEU A 313 26.44 2.32 13.26
C LEU A 313 26.92 1.37 12.14
N SER A 314 26.15 0.31 11.84
CA SER A 314 26.42 -0.59 10.71
C SER A 314 26.10 0.07 9.36
N LEU A 315 25.29 1.13 9.35
CA LEU A 315 24.95 1.91 8.15
C LEU A 315 26.02 2.96 7.81
N GLU A 316 26.78 3.46 8.80
CA GLU A 316 27.84 4.45 8.59
C GLU A 316 29.23 3.83 8.30
N ARG A 317 29.49 2.59 8.70
CA ARG A 317 30.78 1.94 8.46
C ARG A 317 30.62 0.48 8.06
N TYR A 318 30.51 0.23 6.76
CA TYR A 318 30.83 -1.07 6.19
C TYR A 318 32.35 -1.23 6.13
N ARG A 319 32.97 -1.40 7.30
CA ARG A 319 34.29 -2.04 7.41
C ARG A 319 34.03 -3.47 7.90
N PRO A 320 34.42 -4.51 7.15
CA PRO A 320 34.31 -5.87 7.63
C PRO A 320 35.24 -6.02 8.83
N GLY A 321 34.68 -6.31 10.00
CA GLY A 321 35.48 -6.93 11.06
C GLY A 321 35.53 -6.27 12.44
N ARG A 322 34.52 -5.55 12.94
CA ARG A 322 34.28 -5.42 14.41
C ARG A 322 32.80 -5.20 14.74
N GLY A 323 32.07 -6.29 15.01
CA GLY A 323 30.75 -6.22 15.64
C GLY A 323 30.89 -6.09 17.15
N LEU A 324 30.36 -5.00 17.75
CA LEU A 324 30.34 -4.78 19.21
C LEU A 324 29.41 -5.76 19.99
N VAL A 325 28.66 -6.61 19.30
CA VAL A 325 27.73 -7.59 19.90
C VAL A 325 27.73 -8.86 19.02
N ASP A 326 27.84 -10.02 19.64
CA ASP A 326 27.72 -11.33 18.98
C ASP A 326 26.35 -11.48 18.29
N THR A 327 26.33 -12.10 17.10
CA THR A 327 25.09 -12.35 16.33
C THR A 327 24.09 -13.15 17.16
N ARG A 328 24.57 -14.14 17.93
CA ARG A 328 23.73 -14.95 18.81
C ARG A 328 23.03 -14.10 19.87
N ALA A 329 23.78 -13.20 20.52
CA ALA A 329 23.22 -12.30 21.53
C ALA A 329 22.17 -11.34 20.93
N ARG A 330 22.38 -10.90 19.69
CA ARG A 330 21.42 -10.04 18.97
C ARG A 330 20.12 -10.77 18.62
N VAL A 331 20.22 -12.00 18.12
CA VAL A 331 19.06 -12.85 17.82
C VAL A 331 18.28 -13.15 19.11
N LEU A 332 18.96 -13.56 20.18
CA LEU A 332 18.30 -13.85 21.46
C LEU A 332 17.58 -12.61 22.04
N ARG A 333 18.19 -11.43 21.93
CA ARG A 333 17.55 -10.16 22.33
C ARG A 333 16.33 -9.84 21.47
N THR A 334 16.40 -10.11 20.18
CA THR A 334 15.28 -9.93 19.24
C THR A 334 14.12 -10.86 19.60
N ILE A 335 14.40 -12.14 19.89
CA ILE A 335 13.39 -13.11 20.34
C ILE A 335 12.76 -12.65 21.65
N ARG A 336 13.56 -12.29 22.67
CA ARG A 336 13.04 -11.83 23.97
C ARG A 336 12.14 -10.60 23.83
N ARG A 337 12.58 -9.60 23.07
CA ARG A 337 11.78 -8.37 22.80
C ARG A 337 10.52 -8.69 22.00
N GLY A 338 10.64 -9.56 21.00
CA GLY A 338 9.53 -10.04 20.20
C GLY A 338 8.47 -10.73 21.06
N VAL A 339 8.85 -11.67 21.93
CA VAL A 339 7.93 -12.38 22.84
C VAL A 339 7.19 -11.40 23.74
N VAL A 340 7.91 -10.47 24.40
CA VAL A 340 7.26 -9.46 25.27
C VAL A 340 6.29 -8.60 24.47
N ALA A 341 6.68 -8.12 23.30
CA ALA A 341 5.80 -7.32 22.45
C ALA A 341 4.58 -8.12 21.98
N SER A 342 4.75 -9.40 21.61
CA SER A 342 3.66 -10.29 21.21
C SER A 342 2.65 -10.51 22.33
N VAL A 343 3.11 -10.76 23.56
CA VAL A 343 2.21 -10.88 24.72
C VAL A 343 1.40 -9.60 24.92
N LEU A 344 2.04 -8.43 24.83
CA LEU A 344 1.34 -7.15 24.98
C LEU A 344 0.38 -6.87 23.82
N VAL A 345 0.72 -7.23 22.57
CA VAL A 345 -0.17 -7.10 21.42
C VAL A 345 -1.40 -7.99 21.59
N ILE A 346 -1.19 -9.25 22.00
CA ILE A 346 -2.28 -10.20 22.25
C ILE A 346 -3.17 -9.66 23.37
N ALA A 347 -2.60 -9.22 24.50
CA ALA A 347 -3.37 -8.64 25.61
C ALA A 347 -4.20 -7.43 25.17
N ALA A 348 -3.61 -6.50 24.43
CA ALA A 348 -4.32 -5.32 23.91
C ALA A 348 -5.39 -5.68 22.88
N PHE A 349 -5.13 -6.64 22.00
CA PHE A 349 -6.11 -7.14 21.03
C PHE A 349 -7.30 -7.80 21.75
N LEU A 350 -7.05 -8.63 22.77
CA LEU A 350 -8.09 -9.23 23.60
C LEU A 350 -8.93 -8.16 24.30
N LEU A 351 -8.30 -7.12 24.84
CA LEU A 351 -9.00 -5.98 25.43
C LEU A 351 -9.91 -5.28 24.43
N ILE A 352 -9.49 -5.12 23.17
CA ILE A 352 -10.34 -4.56 22.11
C ILE A 352 -11.55 -5.48 21.87
N ASN A 353 -11.35 -6.79 21.74
CA ASN A 353 -12.46 -7.74 21.52
C ASN A 353 -13.47 -7.71 22.69
N LEU A 354 -12.98 -7.59 23.93
CA LEU A 354 -13.83 -7.46 25.11
C LEU A 354 -14.57 -6.11 25.13
N ALA A 355 -13.87 -5.02 24.81
CA ALA A 355 -14.43 -3.66 24.83
C ALA A 355 -15.49 -3.44 23.75
N THR A 356 -15.38 -4.09 22.58
CA THR A 356 -16.39 -4.01 21.52
C THR A 356 -17.58 -4.93 21.76
N GLY A 357 -17.45 -5.96 22.62
CA GLY A 357 -18.51 -6.94 22.89
C GLY A 357 -18.78 -7.91 21.75
N LEU A 358 -18.00 -7.88 20.66
CA LEU A 358 -18.22 -8.71 19.45
C LEU A 358 -17.65 -10.13 19.58
N GLY A 359 -16.71 -10.35 20.50
CA GLY A 359 -16.10 -11.67 20.72
C GLY A 359 -15.18 -12.13 19.58
N PHE A 360 -15.04 -13.45 19.41
CA PHE A 360 -14.07 -14.09 18.51
C PHE A 360 -14.67 -14.64 17.21
N GLY A 361 -15.87 -14.19 16.85
CA GLY A 361 -16.59 -14.70 15.69
C GLY A 361 -15.93 -14.38 14.33
N TRP A 362 -14.89 -13.54 14.30
CA TRP A 362 -14.02 -13.37 13.14
C TRP A 362 -13.22 -14.64 12.79
N ILE A 363 -12.95 -15.54 13.75
CA ILE A 363 -12.18 -16.77 13.51
C ILE A 363 -12.85 -17.66 12.45
N PRO A 364 -14.13 -18.05 12.57
CA PRO A 364 -14.81 -18.78 11.51
C PRO A 364 -14.96 -17.96 10.22
N GLY A 365 -15.08 -16.63 10.32
CA GLY A 365 -15.10 -15.71 9.17
C GLY A 365 -13.82 -15.72 8.31
N MET A 366 -12.66 -16.13 8.86
CA MET A 366 -11.38 -16.14 8.13
C MET A 366 -11.36 -17.00 6.86
N ASN A 367 -12.28 -17.98 6.74
CA ASN A 367 -12.38 -18.82 5.55
C ASN A 367 -13.22 -18.18 4.43
N VAL A 368 -14.00 -17.15 4.73
CA VAL A 368 -14.94 -16.49 3.80
C VAL A 368 -14.22 -15.94 2.55
N PRO A 369 -13.07 -15.24 2.65
CA PRO A 369 -12.31 -14.85 1.46
C PRO A 369 -11.89 -16.05 0.59
N GLY A 370 -11.68 -17.23 1.20
CA GLY A 370 -11.30 -18.47 0.54
C GLY A 370 -12.38 -19.10 -0.33
N MET A 371 -13.62 -18.63 -0.24
CA MET A 371 -14.77 -19.13 -0.98
C MET A 371 -14.83 -18.62 -2.43
N VAL A 372 -14.16 -17.49 -2.72
CA VAL A 372 -14.11 -16.92 -4.07
C VAL A 372 -12.83 -17.33 -4.80
N LYS A 373 -12.97 -17.62 -6.09
CA LYS A 373 -11.81 -17.89 -6.95
C LYS A 373 -11.07 -16.59 -7.22
N THR A 374 -9.76 -16.63 -7.02
CA THR A 374 -8.85 -15.50 -7.28
C THR A 374 -7.60 -16.01 -7.97
N MET A 375 -6.78 -15.08 -8.46
CA MET A 375 -5.47 -15.36 -9.08
C MET A 375 -4.37 -15.72 -8.07
N SER A 376 -4.74 -16.33 -6.93
CA SER A 376 -3.76 -16.82 -5.97
C SER A 376 -2.86 -17.89 -6.63
N PRO A 377 -1.52 -17.76 -6.57
CA PRO A 377 -0.61 -18.76 -7.11
C PRO A 377 -0.87 -20.17 -6.59
N SER A 378 -1.21 -20.29 -5.30
CA SER A 378 -1.48 -21.59 -4.67
C SER A 378 -2.77 -22.22 -5.19
N THR A 379 -3.82 -21.42 -5.43
CA THR A 379 -5.08 -21.89 -6.00
C THR A 379 -4.92 -22.25 -7.47
N MET A 380 -4.32 -21.38 -8.27
CA MET A 380 -4.13 -21.63 -9.71
C MET A 380 -3.31 -22.89 -9.98
N LEU A 381 -2.22 -23.09 -9.23
CA LEU A 381 -1.39 -24.29 -9.37
C LEU A 381 -2.14 -25.54 -8.87
N GLY A 382 -2.93 -25.43 -7.81
CA GLY A 382 -3.80 -26.49 -7.33
C GLY A 382 -4.86 -26.90 -8.35
N GLU A 383 -5.48 -25.93 -9.03
CA GLU A 383 -6.46 -26.17 -10.09
C GLU A 383 -5.81 -26.81 -11.32
N LEU A 384 -4.58 -26.39 -11.69
CA LEU A 384 -3.82 -27.02 -12.77
C LEU A 384 -3.56 -28.50 -12.49
N PHE A 385 -3.09 -28.86 -11.29
CA PHE A 385 -2.92 -30.26 -10.91
C PHE A 385 -4.25 -31.02 -10.83
N SER A 386 -5.30 -30.36 -10.32
CA SER A 386 -6.63 -30.96 -10.27
C SER A 386 -7.13 -31.35 -11.66
N GLN A 387 -6.96 -30.48 -12.66
CA GLN A 387 -7.31 -30.75 -14.06
C GLN A 387 -6.43 -31.86 -14.67
N LEU A 388 -5.12 -31.85 -14.38
CA LEU A 388 -4.20 -32.88 -14.87
C LEU A 388 -4.57 -34.27 -14.33
N PHE A 389 -4.79 -34.41 -13.02
CA PHE A 389 -5.16 -35.68 -12.43
C PHE A 389 -6.54 -36.15 -12.88
N TYR A 390 -7.49 -35.22 -13.08
CA TYR A 390 -8.78 -35.54 -13.67
C TYR A 390 -8.62 -36.15 -15.07
N ALA A 391 -7.79 -35.54 -15.93
CA ALA A 391 -7.53 -36.04 -17.27
C ALA A 391 -6.84 -37.42 -17.29
N LEU A 392 -6.11 -37.77 -16.22
CA LEU A 392 -5.44 -39.06 -16.05
C LEU A 392 -6.32 -40.12 -15.36
N GLY A 393 -7.58 -39.81 -15.03
CA GLY A 393 -8.48 -40.73 -14.31
C GLY A 393 -8.16 -40.88 -12.82
N LEU A 394 -7.31 -40.03 -12.26
CA LEU A 394 -6.87 -40.04 -10.86
C LEU A 394 -7.77 -39.12 -10.02
N TYR A 395 -9.05 -39.47 -9.91
CA TYR A 395 -10.07 -38.59 -9.34
C TYR A 395 -9.80 -38.20 -7.89
N ASP A 396 -9.37 -39.13 -7.03
CA ASP A 396 -9.07 -38.83 -5.61
C ASP A 396 -7.96 -37.77 -5.46
N LEU A 397 -6.93 -37.84 -6.31
CA LEU A 397 -5.87 -36.84 -6.35
C LEU A 397 -6.39 -35.51 -6.91
N SER A 398 -7.28 -35.54 -7.90
CA SER A 398 -7.91 -34.33 -8.46
C SER A 398 -8.67 -33.53 -7.39
N TRP A 399 -9.51 -34.19 -6.58
CA TRP A 399 -10.32 -33.56 -5.54
C TRP A 399 -9.49 -32.99 -4.39
N THR A 400 -8.34 -33.60 -4.08
CA THR A 400 -7.48 -33.20 -2.96
C THR A 400 -6.41 -32.19 -3.34
N SER A 401 -6.07 -32.08 -4.63
CA SER A 401 -4.96 -31.26 -5.15
C SER A 401 -4.98 -29.80 -4.69
N VAL A 402 -6.12 -29.12 -4.83
CA VAL A 402 -6.23 -27.71 -4.45
C VAL A 402 -5.95 -27.51 -2.96
N ARG A 403 -6.48 -28.40 -2.11
CA ARG A 403 -6.25 -28.35 -0.65
C ARG A 403 -4.78 -28.59 -0.32
N VAL A 404 -4.15 -29.59 -0.94
CA VAL A 404 -2.75 -29.94 -0.70
C VAL A 404 -1.83 -28.79 -1.12
N VAL A 405 -1.99 -28.25 -2.32
CA VAL A 405 -1.14 -27.15 -2.82
C VAL A 405 -1.30 -25.89 -1.98
N ARG A 406 -2.53 -25.49 -1.65
CA ARG A 406 -2.79 -24.36 -0.73
C ARG A 406 -2.09 -24.56 0.61
N THR A 407 -2.17 -25.76 1.18
CA THR A 407 -1.52 -26.10 2.46
C THR A 407 0.00 -25.99 2.36
N LEU A 408 0.60 -26.53 1.29
CA LEU A 408 2.04 -26.45 1.07
C LEU A 408 2.53 -25.01 0.96
N PHE A 409 1.82 -24.14 0.24
CA PHE A 409 2.15 -22.73 0.15
C PHE A 409 2.03 -22.01 1.50
N MET A 410 0.97 -22.27 2.26
CA MET A 410 0.80 -21.68 3.61
C MET A 410 1.91 -22.12 4.57
N VAL A 411 2.27 -23.41 4.58
CA VAL A 411 3.39 -23.92 5.37
C VAL A 411 4.69 -23.26 4.90
N GLY A 412 4.91 -23.16 3.59
CA GLY A 412 6.05 -22.45 3.01
C GLY A 412 6.13 -20.99 3.47
N ALA A 413 5.01 -20.28 3.54
CA ALA A 413 4.96 -18.91 4.05
C ALA A 413 5.31 -18.83 5.54
N VAL A 414 4.78 -19.73 6.39
CA VAL A 414 5.13 -19.77 7.81
C VAL A 414 6.63 -20.02 7.99
N VAL A 415 7.19 -20.99 7.26
CA VAL A 415 8.64 -21.29 7.28
C VAL A 415 9.45 -20.07 6.82
N LEU A 416 9.05 -19.43 5.72
CA LEU A 416 9.73 -18.24 5.20
C LEU A 416 9.67 -17.08 6.19
N ILE A 417 8.51 -16.81 6.80
CA ILE A 417 8.33 -15.76 7.80
C ILE A 417 9.17 -16.05 9.05
N GLY A 418 9.19 -17.29 9.53
CA GLY A 418 10.05 -17.72 10.64
C GLY A 418 11.53 -17.56 10.32
N TRP A 419 11.94 -17.96 9.10
CA TRP A 419 13.30 -17.76 8.63
C TRP A 419 13.68 -16.27 8.55
N LEU A 420 12.82 -15.41 7.99
CA LEU A 420 13.01 -13.97 7.94
C LEU A 420 13.10 -13.35 9.35
N ALA A 421 12.24 -13.79 10.28
CA ALA A 421 12.24 -13.35 11.66
C ALA A 421 13.57 -13.66 12.37
N LEU A 422 14.13 -14.85 12.16
CA LEU A 422 15.36 -15.28 12.80
C LEU A 422 16.62 -14.71 12.13
N THR A 423 16.63 -14.62 10.79
CA THR A 423 17.85 -14.30 10.01
C THR A 423 17.92 -12.85 9.54
N VAL A 424 16.78 -12.18 9.30
CA VAL A 424 16.74 -10.84 8.70
C VAL A 424 16.25 -9.78 9.69
N ALA A 425 15.20 -10.05 10.46
CA ALA A 425 14.51 -9.03 11.27
C ALA A 425 15.43 -8.31 12.26
N HIS A 426 16.38 -9.02 12.86
CA HIS A 426 17.33 -8.45 13.82
C HIS A 426 18.25 -7.38 13.21
N ARG A 427 18.44 -7.34 11.87
CA ARG A 427 19.27 -6.35 11.14
C ARG A 427 18.43 -5.40 10.29
N ARG A 428 17.40 -5.94 9.63
CA ARG A 428 16.55 -5.22 8.66
C ARG A 428 15.07 -5.51 8.98
N PRO A 429 14.54 -4.99 10.10
CA PRO A 429 13.18 -5.29 10.54
C PRO A 429 12.12 -4.87 9.52
N LEU A 430 12.30 -3.73 8.84
CA LEU A 430 11.38 -3.26 7.80
C LEU A 430 11.38 -4.16 6.56
N THR A 431 12.55 -4.63 6.12
CA THR A 431 12.67 -5.59 5.03
C THR A 431 12.01 -6.91 5.40
N SER A 432 12.28 -7.43 6.60
CA SER A 432 11.62 -8.66 7.08
C SER A 432 10.11 -8.52 7.06
N LEU A 433 9.57 -7.42 7.60
CA LEU A 433 8.13 -7.18 7.64
C LEU A 433 7.51 -7.06 6.24
N ALA A 434 8.12 -6.29 5.34
CA ALA A 434 7.64 -6.13 3.97
C ALA A 434 7.53 -7.49 3.26
N TRP A 435 8.57 -8.32 3.36
CA TRP A 435 8.57 -9.66 2.77
C TRP A 435 7.63 -10.64 3.49
N SER A 436 7.45 -10.52 4.80
CA SER A 436 6.46 -11.32 5.52
C SER A 436 5.03 -11.03 5.06
N PHE A 437 4.69 -9.74 4.82
CA PHE A 437 3.39 -9.39 4.24
C PHE A 437 3.22 -9.92 2.82
N LEU A 438 4.25 -9.80 1.97
CA LEU A 438 4.20 -10.36 0.61
C LEU A 438 4.09 -11.89 0.62
N ALA A 439 4.76 -12.57 1.56
CA ALA A 439 4.66 -14.02 1.70
C ALA A 439 3.24 -14.44 2.05
N VAL A 440 2.58 -13.77 3.01
CA VAL A 440 1.16 -14.04 3.32
C VAL A 440 0.27 -13.78 2.11
N ALA A 441 0.45 -12.66 1.41
CA ALA A 441 -0.36 -12.31 0.26
C ALA A 441 -0.21 -13.32 -0.90
N LEU A 442 1.02 -13.67 -1.27
CA LEU A 442 1.33 -14.50 -2.44
C LEU A 442 1.15 -16.00 -2.19
N CYS A 443 1.35 -16.45 -0.95
CA CYS A 443 1.20 -17.86 -0.59
C CYS A 443 -0.16 -18.18 0.01
N GLY A 444 -0.97 -17.18 0.35
CA GLY A 444 -2.33 -17.37 0.80
C GLY A 444 -3.19 -18.07 -0.26
N PRO A 445 -4.29 -18.73 0.14
CA PRO A 445 -5.24 -19.34 -0.79
C PRO A 445 -5.97 -18.31 -1.67
N VAL A 446 -5.89 -17.03 -1.32
CA VAL A 446 -6.61 -15.92 -1.94
C VAL A 446 -5.64 -14.77 -2.17
N LEU A 447 -5.68 -14.18 -3.37
CA LEU A 447 -4.88 -13.00 -3.70
C LEU A 447 -5.78 -11.95 -4.36
N HIS A 448 -6.05 -10.88 -3.62
CA HIS A 448 -6.74 -9.70 -4.14
C HIS A 448 -5.76 -8.58 -4.50
N GLY A 449 -6.22 -7.65 -5.35
CA GLY A 449 -5.48 -6.46 -5.83
C GLY A 449 -4.71 -5.71 -4.74
N TRP A 450 -5.38 -5.48 -3.63
CA TRP A 450 -4.89 -4.67 -2.51
C TRP A 450 -3.97 -5.42 -1.55
N TYR A 451 -3.89 -6.76 -1.57
CA TYR A 451 -3.01 -7.49 -0.64
C TYR A 451 -1.52 -7.19 -0.88
N LEU A 452 -1.15 -6.84 -2.12
CA LEU A 452 0.20 -6.41 -2.43
C LEU A 452 0.55 -5.04 -1.82
N SER A 453 -0.45 -4.23 -1.47
CA SER A 453 -0.20 -2.94 -0.80
C SER A 453 0.41 -3.12 0.59
N TRP A 454 0.17 -4.25 1.28
CA TRP A 454 0.72 -4.50 2.62
C TRP A 454 2.26 -4.48 2.61
N GLY A 455 2.83 -5.29 1.72
CA GLY A 455 4.27 -5.29 1.48
C GLY A 455 4.73 -4.07 0.70
N GLY A 456 3.93 -3.61 -0.27
CA GLY A 456 4.24 -2.48 -1.15
C GLY A 456 4.47 -1.17 -0.41
N VAL A 457 3.65 -0.87 0.61
CA VAL A 457 3.79 0.32 1.47
C VAL A 457 5.16 0.37 2.15
N LEU A 458 5.73 -0.79 2.50
CA LEU A 458 7.03 -0.89 3.17
C LEU A 458 8.18 -1.19 2.22
N LEU A 459 7.90 -1.56 0.96
CA LEU A 459 8.91 -2.01 0.01
C LEU A 459 9.96 -0.92 -0.26
N GLY A 460 9.54 0.34 -0.39
CA GLY A 460 10.49 1.46 -0.53
C GLY A 460 11.45 1.56 0.66
N LEU A 461 10.96 1.38 1.88
CA LEU A 461 11.76 1.42 3.11
C LEU A 461 12.71 0.21 3.26
N SER A 462 12.51 -0.84 2.46
CA SER A 462 13.34 -2.05 2.48
C SER A 462 14.67 -1.93 1.71
N ARG A 463 14.93 -0.76 1.10
CA ARG A 463 16.03 -0.50 0.15
C ARG A 463 16.01 -1.46 -1.04
N PRO A 464 14.94 -1.38 -1.85
CA PRO A 464 14.72 -2.35 -2.92
C PRO A 464 15.82 -2.24 -3.97
N SER A 465 16.24 -3.39 -4.51
CA SER A 465 17.09 -3.42 -5.69
C SER A 465 16.31 -2.95 -6.92
N ARG A 466 17.02 -2.60 -7.98
CA ARG A 466 16.39 -2.26 -9.27
C ARG A 466 15.47 -3.37 -9.78
N VAL A 467 15.87 -4.63 -9.63
CA VAL A 467 15.06 -5.78 -10.03
C VAL A 467 13.77 -5.85 -9.21
N MET A 468 13.84 -5.60 -7.91
CA MET A 468 12.65 -5.55 -7.06
C MET A 468 11.70 -4.42 -7.46
N VAL A 469 12.23 -3.25 -7.79
CA VAL A 469 11.40 -2.11 -8.27
C VAL A 469 10.72 -2.47 -9.59
N ARG A 470 11.45 -3.05 -10.57
CA ARG A 470 10.87 -3.51 -11.84
C ARG A 470 9.80 -4.56 -11.62
N ALA A 471 10.08 -5.56 -10.78
CA ALA A 471 9.10 -6.59 -10.42
C ALA A 471 7.85 -5.99 -9.78
N ALA A 472 8.00 -5.03 -8.86
CA ALA A 472 6.87 -4.35 -8.23
C ALA A 472 6.01 -3.58 -9.26
N VAL A 473 6.64 -2.92 -10.23
CA VAL A 473 5.94 -2.22 -11.33
C VAL A 473 5.15 -3.22 -12.18
N TRP A 474 5.80 -4.28 -12.66
CA TRP A 474 5.17 -5.29 -13.49
C TRP A 474 4.05 -6.04 -12.79
N VAL A 475 4.27 -6.48 -11.55
CA VAL A 475 3.27 -7.20 -10.76
C VAL A 475 2.08 -6.29 -10.45
N SER A 476 2.30 -5.04 -10.03
CA SER A 476 1.21 -4.11 -9.75
C SER A 476 0.37 -3.78 -10.98
N SER A 477 1.04 -3.61 -12.13
CA SER A 477 0.38 -3.31 -13.40
C SER A 477 -0.38 -4.52 -13.93
N GLY A 478 0.22 -5.71 -13.89
CA GLY A 478 -0.41 -6.97 -14.30
C GLY A 478 -1.63 -7.31 -13.46
N LEU A 479 -1.56 -7.10 -12.14
CA LEU A 479 -2.68 -7.30 -11.23
C LEU A 479 -3.85 -6.34 -11.55
N LEU A 480 -3.56 -5.06 -11.76
CA LEU A 480 -4.59 -4.09 -12.15
C LEU A 480 -5.22 -4.42 -13.51
N VAL A 481 -4.40 -4.79 -14.50
CA VAL A 481 -4.87 -5.20 -15.83
C VAL A 481 -5.72 -6.45 -15.73
N TYR A 482 -5.32 -7.46 -14.97
CA TYR A 482 -6.12 -8.67 -14.75
C TYR A 482 -7.51 -8.32 -14.21
N ILE A 483 -7.59 -7.46 -13.19
CA ILE A 483 -8.89 -7.08 -12.60
C ILE A 483 -9.71 -6.29 -13.63
N ALA A 484 -9.10 -5.38 -14.38
CA ALA A 484 -9.80 -4.64 -15.43
C ALA A 484 -10.34 -5.57 -16.54
N VAL A 485 -9.60 -6.62 -16.90
CA VAL A 485 -10.05 -7.65 -17.85
C VAL A 485 -11.17 -8.52 -17.28
N ASN A 486 -11.08 -8.91 -16.01
CA ASN A 486 -12.15 -9.65 -15.34
C ASN A 486 -13.46 -8.86 -15.33
N LEU A 487 -13.37 -7.54 -15.12
CA LEU A 487 -14.53 -6.65 -15.15
C LEU A 487 -15.02 -6.38 -16.58
N ALA A 488 -14.13 -6.35 -17.57
CA ALA A 488 -14.51 -6.33 -18.98
C ALA A 488 -15.32 -7.59 -19.37
N TRP A 489 -14.94 -8.76 -18.84
CA TRP A 489 -15.69 -10.00 -19.04
C TRP A 489 -17.11 -9.92 -18.47
N LYS A 490 -17.31 -9.29 -17.29
CA LYS A 490 -18.66 -9.06 -16.72
C LYS A 490 -19.57 -8.15 -17.57
N ASN A 491 -18.96 -7.33 -18.44
CA ASN A 491 -19.67 -6.47 -19.38
C ASN A 491 -19.73 -7.08 -20.81
N ASP A 492 -19.47 -8.39 -20.96
CA ASP A 492 -19.38 -9.10 -22.24
C ASP A 492 -18.34 -8.50 -23.22
N ALA A 493 -17.38 -7.73 -22.71
CA ALA A 493 -16.35 -7.01 -23.48
C ALA A 493 -14.97 -7.68 -23.39
N THR A 494 -14.93 -9.02 -23.32
CA THR A 494 -13.70 -9.81 -23.10
C THR A 494 -12.60 -9.55 -24.13
N VAL A 495 -12.97 -9.48 -25.42
CA VAL A 495 -12.02 -9.23 -26.52
C VAL A 495 -11.33 -7.86 -26.34
N LEU A 496 -12.12 -6.85 -25.99
CA LEU A 496 -11.62 -5.51 -25.71
C LEU A 496 -10.66 -5.51 -24.51
N GLY A 497 -11.01 -6.24 -23.45
CA GLY A 497 -10.12 -6.47 -22.31
C GLY A 497 -8.79 -7.09 -22.73
N ALA A 498 -8.80 -8.16 -23.52
CA ALA A 498 -7.59 -8.84 -23.99
C ALA A 498 -6.70 -7.94 -24.87
N VAL A 499 -7.30 -7.18 -25.80
CA VAL A 499 -6.57 -6.22 -26.64
C VAL A 499 -5.94 -5.13 -25.79
N ALA A 500 -6.70 -4.53 -24.87
CA ALA A 500 -6.18 -3.50 -23.96
C ALA A 500 -5.05 -4.04 -23.09
N ALA A 501 -5.15 -5.27 -22.57
CA ALA A 501 -4.09 -5.90 -21.80
C ALA A 501 -2.80 -6.04 -22.62
N GLY A 502 -2.90 -6.46 -23.88
CA GLY A 502 -1.75 -6.53 -24.81
C GLY A 502 -1.12 -5.16 -25.06
N LEU A 503 -1.91 -4.13 -25.30
CA LEU A 503 -1.44 -2.76 -25.52
C LEU A 503 -0.75 -2.17 -24.28
N ILE A 504 -1.34 -2.38 -23.09
CA ILE A 504 -0.76 -1.92 -21.82
C ILE A 504 0.55 -2.66 -21.54
N ALA A 505 0.60 -3.98 -21.76
CA ALA A 505 1.81 -4.77 -21.58
C ALA A 505 2.93 -4.34 -22.53
N TRP A 506 2.61 -4.10 -23.81
CA TRP A 506 3.55 -3.54 -24.78
C TRP A 506 4.09 -2.19 -24.30
N ARG A 507 3.20 -1.28 -23.91
CA ARG A 507 3.60 0.06 -23.46
C ARG A 507 4.49 0.00 -22.23
N LEU A 508 4.15 -0.87 -21.28
CA LEU A 508 4.95 -1.07 -20.07
C LEU A 508 6.34 -1.64 -20.40
N TRP A 509 6.42 -2.55 -21.36
CA TRP A 509 7.69 -3.08 -21.85
C TRP A 509 8.58 -2.02 -22.51
N GLU A 510 8.01 -1.13 -23.31
CA GLU A 510 8.72 0.02 -23.88
C GLU A 510 9.30 0.92 -22.78
N LEU A 511 8.47 1.27 -21.78
CA LEU A 511 8.88 2.07 -20.64
C LEU A 511 9.97 1.38 -19.80
N ASP A 512 9.86 0.07 -19.58
CA ASP A 512 10.86 -0.71 -18.83
C ASP A 512 12.20 -0.84 -19.59
N ARG A 513 12.18 -0.86 -20.93
CA ARG A 513 13.42 -0.80 -21.73
C ARG A 513 14.14 0.53 -21.57
N THR A 514 13.42 1.64 -21.52
CA THR A 514 14.04 2.96 -21.24
C THR A 514 14.52 3.06 -19.79
N PHE A 515 13.82 2.41 -18.85
CA PHE A 515 14.23 2.26 -17.45
C PHE A 515 15.59 1.58 -17.31
N ALA A 516 15.96 0.68 -18.25
CA ALA A 516 17.25 -0.01 -18.30
C ALA A 516 18.47 0.93 -18.49
N ALA A 517 18.26 2.12 -19.07
CA ALA A 517 19.33 3.08 -19.38
C ALA A 517 19.58 4.14 -18.29
N GLU A 518 18.57 4.47 -17.48
CA GLU A 518 18.61 5.65 -16.58
C GLU A 518 18.95 5.35 -15.11
N PHE A 519 19.05 4.08 -14.71
CA PHE A 519 19.51 3.68 -13.37
C PHE A 519 21.00 3.35 -13.43
N PRO A 520 21.91 4.21 -12.91
CA PRO A 520 23.31 3.85 -12.78
C PRO A 520 23.41 2.72 -11.76
N GLY A 521 23.91 1.57 -12.18
CA GLY A 521 24.19 0.44 -11.30
C GLY A 521 25.33 0.78 -10.34
N GLU A 522 25.10 0.59 -9.04
CA GLU A 522 26.03 0.14 -7.97
C GLU A 522 25.47 0.53 -6.58
N PRO A 523 25.70 -0.28 -5.53
CA PRO A 523 25.16 -0.07 -4.19
C PRO A 523 25.88 1.08 -3.47
N GLY A 524 25.43 2.30 -3.73
CA GLY A 524 25.98 3.49 -3.09
C GLY A 524 25.28 4.75 -3.59
N TRP A 525 24.09 5.03 -3.06
CA TRP A 525 23.47 6.34 -3.20
C TRP A 525 24.30 7.37 -2.41
N ARG A 526 25.46 7.77 -2.95
CA ARG A 526 26.19 8.94 -2.44
C ARG A 526 25.49 10.17 -3.01
N LEU A 527 24.92 10.96 -2.10
CA LEU A 527 24.60 12.36 -2.33
C LEU A 527 25.84 13.05 -2.93
N LEU A 528 25.83 13.33 -4.23
CA LEU A 528 26.54 14.50 -4.72
C LEU A 528 25.66 15.68 -4.35
N VAL A 529 25.86 16.20 -3.14
CA VAL A 529 25.44 17.56 -2.79
C VAL A 529 26.09 18.45 -3.86
N PRO A 530 25.33 19.18 -4.70
CA PRO A 530 25.94 20.21 -5.53
C PRO A 530 26.63 21.16 -4.57
N ARG A 531 27.94 21.37 -4.75
CA ARG A 531 28.61 22.42 -3.99
C ARG A 531 27.86 23.73 -4.31
N PRO A 532 27.68 24.64 -3.33
CA PRO A 532 27.06 25.94 -3.58
C PRO A 532 27.75 26.82 -4.65
N SER A 533 28.86 26.35 -5.23
CA SER A 533 29.58 26.99 -6.33
C SER A 533 28.94 26.83 -7.70
N ASP A 534 28.00 25.89 -7.90
CA ASP A 534 27.50 25.54 -9.24
C ASP A 534 26.14 26.18 -9.56
N VAL A 535 25.65 27.08 -8.68
CA VAL A 535 24.60 28.03 -9.04
C VAL A 535 25.27 29.13 -9.85
N VAL A 536 25.11 29.03 -11.18
CA VAL A 536 25.38 30.10 -12.14
C VAL A 536 24.84 31.42 -11.57
N ARG A 537 25.75 32.31 -11.16
CA ARG A 537 25.43 33.73 -11.01
C ARG A 537 25.11 34.24 -12.42
N LEU A 538 23.84 34.49 -12.69
CA LEU A 538 23.45 35.35 -13.79
C LEU A 538 23.89 36.76 -13.41
N ASP A 539 24.98 37.23 -14.04
CA ASP A 539 25.41 38.61 -13.98
C ASP A 539 24.48 39.44 -14.91
N PRO A 540 23.94 40.61 -14.52
CA PRO A 540 22.91 41.32 -15.30
C PRO A 540 23.39 42.02 -16.57
N LEU A 541 24.67 41.90 -16.94
CA LEU A 541 25.24 42.63 -18.07
C LEU A 541 26.07 41.68 -18.93
N GLY A 542 25.50 41.31 -20.08
CA GLY A 542 26.08 40.32 -20.99
C GLY A 542 27.40 40.77 -21.60
N VAL A 543 28.46 40.00 -21.33
CA VAL A 543 29.64 39.86 -22.19
C VAL A 543 30.17 38.44 -22.03
N THR A 544 30.03 37.61 -23.07
CA THR A 544 30.68 36.30 -23.17
C THR A 544 32.11 36.47 -23.65
N SER A 545 33.11 36.21 -22.79
CA SER A 545 34.47 35.92 -23.24
C SER A 545 34.81 34.45 -22.95
N VAL A 546 34.83 33.65 -24.02
CA VAL A 546 35.36 32.29 -24.00
C VAL A 546 36.88 32.38 -23.90
N ARG A 547 37.47 31.90 -22.80
CA ARG A 547 38.90 31.56 -22.75
C ARG A 547 39.04 30.04 -22.66
N ARG A 548 39.49 29.43 -23.76
CA ARG A 548 40.09 28.10 -23.76
C ARG A 548 41.37 28.15 -22.92
N SER A 549 41.54 27.20 -22.01
CA SER A 549 42.86 26.80 -21.53
C SER A 549 42.93 25.27 -21.51
N SER A 550 43.67 24.76 -22.49
CA SER A 550 44.41 23.51 -22.41
C SER A 550 45.16 23.37 -21.08
N LEU A 551 45.29 22.15 -20.56
CA LEU A 551 46.60 21.56 -20.26
C LEU A 551 46.47 20.08 -19.83
N SER A 552 47.31 19.30 -20.48
CA SER A 552 47.72 17.92 -20.24
C SER A 552 48.46 17.74 -18.90
N ARG A 553 48.16 16.65 -18.18
CA ARG A 553 49.05 15.50 -17.91
C ARG A 553 48.32 14.50 -17.01
#